data_AF-A0A3E1KAY9-F1
#
_entry.id   AF-A0A3E1KAY9-F1
#
_cell.length_a   1.000
_cell.length_b   1.000
_cell.length_c   1.000
_cell.angle_alpha   90.00
_cell.angle_beta   90.00
_cell.angle_gamma   90.00
#
_symmetry.space_group_name_H-M   'P 1'
#
loop_
_entity.id
_entity.type
_entity.pdbx_description
1 polymer ?
#
loop_
_entity_poly.entity_id
_entity_poly.type
_entity_poly.pdbx_seq_one_letter_code
_entity_poly.pdbx_strand_id
1 'polypeptide(L)'
;MDEIASRGGVSLFTVSRIPVANGLNRFSELDPKPPVQRYEHPHPDAMVHLDIKKLARFRVPGHRVTGMPRKGSKGIGWEHAHVTIDDHSRIA
;
A
#
# COMPACT_ATOMS: atom_id res chain seq x y z
N MET A 1 4.78 -27.75 9.82
CA MET A 1 6.04 -27.37 10.51
C MET A 1 6.66 -28.56 11.22
N ASP A 2 5.88 -29.36 11.97
CA ASP A 2 6.37 -30.58 12.63
C ASP A 2 6.99 -31.61 11.68
N GLU A 3 6.37 -31.85 10.51
CA GLU A 3 6.93 -32.76 9.51
C GLU A 3 8.32 -32.30 9.02
N ILE A 4 8.48 -31.00 8.75
CA ILE A 4 9.74 -30.41 8.28
C ILE A 4 10.80 -30.48 9.39
N ALA A 5 10.42 -30.19 10.63
CA ALA A 5 11.30 -30.31 11.79
C ALA A 5 11.78 -31.76 11.99
N SER A 6 10.87 -32.72 11.90
CA SER A 6 11.17 -34.15 12.00
C SER A 6 12.10 -34.62 10.89
N ARG A 7 11.82 -34.28 9.62
CA ARG A 7 12.69 -34.63 8.48
C ARG A 7 14.05 -33.96 8.54
N GLY A 8 14.10 -32.70 8.99
CA GLY A 8 15.33 -31.91 9.07
C GLY A 8 16.17 -32.18 10.31
N GLY A 9 15.67 -32.95 11.29
CA GLY A 9 16.37 -33.18 12.55
C GLY A 9 16.61 -31.89 13.37
N VAL A 10 15.78 -30.87 13.18
CA VAL A 10 15.92 -29.56 13.80
C VAL A 10 14.69 -29.20 14.63
N SER A 11 14.85 -28.30 15.59
CA SER A 11 13.73 -27.82 16.39
C SER A 11 12.74 -26.99 15.54
N LEU A 12 11.47 -26.96 15.98
CA LEU A 12 10.44 -26.08 15.40
C LEU A 12 10.88 -24.61 15.34
N PHE A 13 11.60 -24.14 16.35
CA PHE A 13 12.17 -22.79 16.40
C PHE A 13 13.22 -22.54 15.32
N THR A 14 13.92 -23.58 14.88
CA THR A 14 14.88 -23.46 13.78
C THR A 14 14.15 -23.39 12.45
N VAL A 15 13.11 -24.23 12.26
CA VAL A 15 12.25 -24.17 11.07
C VAL A 15 11.59 -22.80 10.92
N SER A 16 11.10 -22.19 12.01
CA SER A 16 10.46 -20.86 11.93
C SER A 16 11.44 -19.72 11.64
N ARG A 17 12.71 -19.83 12.06
CA ARG A 17 13.74 -18.81 11.83
C ARG A 17 14.31 -18.83 10.41
N ILE A 18 14.31 -19.97 9.74
CA ILE A 18 14.90 -20.11 8.40
C ILE A 18 14.22 -19.19 7.37
N PRO A 19 12.87 -19.17 7.23
CA PRO A 19 12.20 -18.23 6.31
C PRO A 19 12.51 -16.78 6.66
N VAL A 20 12.54 -16.43 7.94
CA VAL A 20 12.86 -15.07 8.40
C VAL A 20 14.27 -14.65 8.00
N ALA A 21 15.25 -15.53 8.18
CA ALA A 21 16.64 -15.28 7.78
C ALA A 21 16.80 -15.09 6.25
N ASN A 22 15.88 -15.64 5.46
CA ASN A 22 15.86 -15.51 4.00
C ASN A 22 14.89 -14.44 3.49
N GLY A 23 14.30 -13.63 4.37
CA GLY A 23 13.32 -12.60 3.99
C GLY A 23 11.96 -13.14 3.54
N LEU A 24 11.70 -14.44 3.70
CA LEU A 24 10.45 -15.12 3.34
C LEU A 24 9.48 -15.18 4.54
N ASN A 25 9.45 -14.13 5.36
CA ASN A 25 8.65 -14.09 6.59
C ASN A 25 7.16 -13.76 6.37
N ARG A 26 6.74 -13.54 5.12
CA ARG A 26 5.35 -13.32 4.72
C ARG A 26 4.99 -14.32 3.62
N PHE A 27 3.77 -14.84 3.66
CA PHE A 27 3.26 -15.75 2.62
C PHE A 27 3.34 -15.13 1.21
N SER A 28 3.15 -13.81 1.10
CA SER A 28 3.27 -13.08 -0.17
C SER A 28 4.65 -13.15 -0.82
N GLU A 29 5.69 -13.53 -0.08
CA GLU A 29 7.05 -13.72 -0.62
C GLU A 29 7.23 -15.11 -1.25
N LEU A 30 6.32 -16.05 -0.97
CA LEU A 30 6.34 -17.40 -1.54
C LEU A 30 5.58 -17.49 -2.86
N ASP A 31 4.63 -16.58 -3.07
CA ASP A 31 3.80 -16.53 -4.27
C ASP A 31 4.41 -15.58 -5.30
N PRO A 32 4.42 -15.96 -6.60
CA PRO A 32 4.76 -15.02 -7.66
C PRO A 32 3.82 -13.82 -7.63
N LYS A 33 4.36 -12.61 -7.74
CA LYS A 33 3.54 -11.41 -7.86
C LYS A 33 2.65 -11.55 -9.10
N PRO A 34 1.34 -11.32 -8.99
CA PRO A 34 0.45 -11.37 -10.15
C PRO A 34 0.92 -10.36 -11.21
N PRO A 35 0.73 -10.66 -12.50
CA PRO A 35 1.08 -9.73 -13.57
C PRO A 35 0.31 -8.42 -13.38
N VAL A 36 0.95 -7.30 -13.72
CA VAL A 36 0.31 -5.99 -13.65
C VAL A 36 -0.79 -5.93 -14.71
N GLN A 37 -2.04 -5.88 -14.28
CA GLN A 37 -3.18 -5.70 -15.16
C GLN A 37 -3.38 -4.21 -15.44
N ARG A 38 -2.99 -3.77 -16.65
CA ARG A 38 -3.29 -2.43 -17.17
C ARG A 38 -4.31 -2.56 -18.28
N TYR A 39 -5.37 -1.78 -18.20
CA TYR A 39 -6.38 -1.68 -19.24
C TYR A 39 -6.58 -0.21 -19.58
N GLU A 40 -7.09 0.02 -20.78
CA GLU A 40 -7.58 1.32 -21.23
C GLU A 40 -8.77 1.05 -22.15
N HIS A 41 -9.88 1.77 -21.96
CA HIS A 41 -11.00 1.67 -22.87
C HIS A 41 -10.74 2.41 -24.19
N PRO A 42 -11.18 1.90 -25.34
CA PRO A 42 -10.76 2.41 -26.66
C PRO A 42 -11.29 3.79 -27.05
N HIS A 43 -12.22 4.37 -26.28
CA HIS A 43 -12.85 5.64 -26.60
C HIS A 43 -13.02 6.47 -25.33
N PRO A 44 -12.98 7.82 -25.43
CA PRO A 44 -13.40 8.68 -24.33
C PRO A 44 -14.84 8.36 -23.88
N ASP A 45 -15.15 8.64 -22.62
CA ASP A 45 -16.45 8.43 -21.98
C ASP A 45 -16.88 6.96 -21.84
N ALA A 46 -16.03 6.02 -22.28
CA ALA A 46 -16.32 4.58 -22.18
C ALA A 46 -16.11 4.04 -20.75
N MET A 47 -15.26 4.68 -19.96
CA MET A 47 -15.04 4.35 -18.55
C MET A 47 -14.48 5.55 -17.78
N VAL A 48 -14.97 5.71 -16.56
CA VAL A 48 -14.54 6.76 -15.65
C VAL A 48 -14.07 6.15 -14.33
N HIS A 49 -12.87 6.56 -13.89
CA HIS A 49 -12.32 6.21 -12.59
C HIS A 49 -12.74 7.23 -11.53
N LEU A 50 -13.40 6.74 -10.47
CA LEU A 50 -13.72 7.53 -9.29
C LEU A 50 -12.72 7.19 -8.18
N ASP A 51 -11.93 8.18 -7.76
CA ASP A 51 -11.08 8.09 -6.57
C ASP A 51 -11.63 8.98 -5.45
N ILE A 52 -11.59 8.46 -4.23
CA ILE A 52 -11.91 9.20 -3.02
C ILE A 52 -10.69 9.17 -2.11
N LYS A 53 -10.00 10.31 -2.05
CA LYS A 53 -8.85 10.45 -1.17
C LYS A 53 -9.23 11.15 0.12
N LYS A 54 -9.08 10.44 1.24
CA LYS A 54 -9.12 11.04 2.58
C LYS A 54 -7.85 11.83 2.84
N LEU A 55 -7.99 13.13 3.11
CA LEU A 55 -6.91 14.09 3.33
C LEU A 55 -7.01 14.68 4.75
N ALA A 56 -5.87 14.76 5.44
CA ALA A 56 -5.82 15.39 6.75
C ALA A 56 -5.93 16.91 6.56
N ARG A 57 -6.84 17.55 7.29
CA ARG A 57 -6.90 19.02 7.26
C ARG A 57 -5.63 19.60 7.88
N PHE A 58 -5.23 20.79 7.44
CA PHE A 58 -4.13 21.55 8.04
C PHE A 58 -4.52 23.02 8.27
N ARG A 59 -4.08 23.60 9.39
CA ARG A 59 -4.23 25.04 9.71
C ARG A 59 -2.89 25.78 9.66
N VAL A 60 -1.80 25.04 9.76
CA VAL A 60 -0.43 25.56 9.69
C VAL A 60 0.36 24.79 8.64
N PRO A 61 1.26 25.43 7.89
CA PRO A 61 2.17 24.74 6.99
C PRO A 61 3.00 23.68 7.71
N GLY A 62 3.31 22.59 6.99
CA GLY A 62 4.07 21.47 7.54
C GLY A 62 5.53 21.79 7.85
N HIS A 63 6.24 20.85 8.48
CA HIS A 63 7.62 21.02 8.96
C HIS A 63 8.62 21.42 7.85
N ARG A 64 8.36 21.06 6.59
CA ARG A 64 9.21 21.47 5.45
C ARG A 64 9.25 22.99 5.29
N VAL A 65 8.15 23.67 5.60
CA VAL A 65 8.03 25.12 5.53
C VAL A 65 8.40 25.75 6.87
N THR A 66 7.96 25.17 7.99
CA THR A 66 8.09 25.80 9.32
C THR A 66 9.34 25.41 10.08
N GLY A 67 10.08 24.38 9.67
CA GLY A 67 11.21 23.80 10.41
C GLY A 67 10.82 23.13 11.74
N MET A 68 9.53 23.11 12.11
CA MET A 68 9.06 22.65 13.41
C MET A 68 8.34 21.29 13.29
N PRO A 69 9.00 20.16 13.63
CA PRO A 69 8.43 18.82 13.41
C PRO A 69 7.22 18.49 14.28
N ARG A 70 7.02 19.21 15.39
CA ARG A 70 5.96 18.92 16.38
C ARG A 70 4.78 19.88 16.33
N LYS A 71 4.85 20.93 15.50
CA LYS A 71 3.78 21.92 15.36
C LYS A 71 2.88 21.50 14.19
N GLY A 72 1.91 20.63 14.50
CA GLY A 72 0.98 20.08 13.53
C GLY A 72 -0.46 20.51 13.80
N SER A 73 -1.36 20.16 12.88
CA SER A 73 -2.77 20.47 12.98
C SER A 73 -3.54 19.35 13.69
N LYS A 74 -3.36 19.24 15.01
CA LYS A 74 -3.99 18.19 15.83
C LYS A 74 -5.50 18.44 15.98
N GLY A 75 -6.29 17.36 15.89
CA GLY A 75 -7.73 17.40 16.21
C GLY A 75 -8.62 18.14 15.22
N ILE A 76 -8.10 18.58 14.06
CA ILE A 76 -8.90 19.36 13.09
C ILE A 76 -9.61 18.49 12.04
N GLY A 77 -9.51 17.17 12.16
CA GLY A 77 -10.28 16.23 11.33
C GLY A 77 -9.74 16.04 9.92
N TRP A 78 -10.62 15.57 9.05
CA TRP A 78 -10.31 15.12 7.69
C TRP A 78 -11.26 15.76 6.68
N GLU A 79 -10.84 15.80 5.44
CA GLU A 79 -11.66 16.11 4.27
C GLU A 79 -11.46 15.01 3.23
N HIS A 80 -12.33 14.97 2.22
CA HIS A 80 -12.28 13.96 1.18
C HIS A 80 -12.26 14.69 -0.17
N ALA A 81 -11.23 14.42 -0.97
CA ALA A 81 -11.18 14.83 -2.36
C ALA A 81 -11.85 13.74 -3.19
N HIS A 82 -12.89 14.10 -3.92
CA HIS A 82 -13.54 13.23 -4.90
C HIS A 82 -13.00 13.63 -6.27
N VAL A 83 -12.40 12.68 -6.97
CA VAL A 83 -11.82 12.91 -8.30
C VAL A 83 -12.39 11.88 -9.25
N THR A 84 -12.80 12.35 -10.41
CA THR A 84 -13.41 11.57 -11.46
C THR A 84 -12.55 11.78 -12.70
N ILE A 85 -11.97 10.71 -13.26
CA ILE A 85 -11.05 10.81 -14.41
C ILE A 85 -11.53 9.86 -15.51
N ASP A 86 -11.69 10.37 -16.71
CA ASP A 86 -11.92 9.51 -17.89
C ASP A 86 -10.68 8.65 -18.18
N ASP A 87 -10.87 7.34 -18.29
CA ASP A 87 -9.74 6.40 -18.39
C ASP A 87 -8.94 6.59 -19.69
N HIS A 88 -9.60 6.92 -20.80
CA HIS A 88 -8.95 7.06 -22.11
C HIS A 88 -8.30 8.44 -22.29
N SER A 89 -9.05 9.53 -22.09
CA SER A 89 -8.58 10.90 -22.29
C SER A 89 -7.79 11.46 -21.11
N ARG A 90 -7.88 10.85 -19.93
CA ARG A 90 -7.30 11.33 -18.67
C ARG A 90 -7.78 12.72 -18.24
N ILE A 91 -8.95 13.14 -18.73
CA ILE A 91 -9.60 14.42 -18.37
C ILE A 91 -10.39 14.24 -17.07
N ALA A 92 -10.36 15.27 -16.22
CA ALA A 92 -11.00 15.33 -14.91
C ALA A 92 -11.71 16.68 -14.70
#